data_AF-A0A4V0WMQ8-F1
#
_entry.id   AF-A0A4V0WMQ8-F1
#
_cell.length_a   1.000
_cell.length_b   1.000
_cell.length_c   1.000
_cell.angle_alpha   90.00
_cell.angle_beta   90.00
_cell.angle_gamma   90.00
#
_symmetry.space_group_name_H-M   'P 1'
#
loop_
_entity.id
_entity.type
_entity.pdbx_description
1 polymer ?
#
loop_
_entity_poly.entity_id
_entity_poly.type
_entity_poly.pdbx_seq_one_letter_code
_entity_poly.pdbx_strand_id
1 'polypeptide(L)'
;MRGLRLSPPIIFRLVAVGLVVLIIVAASLHLRHVSREMGVPDLGPSGSRDRLAIGLARCQALGMKADGDPACETIWAENRKRFFAPDAAR
;
A
#
# COMPACT_ATOMS: atom_id res chain seq x y z
N MET A 1 -32.23 30.44 3.63
CA MET A 1 -30.89 29.82 3.61
C MET A 1 -30.35 29.80 5.03
N ARG A 2 -30.30 28.62 5.68
CA ARG A 2 -29.88 28.48 7.09
C ARG A 2 -28.40 28.85 7.19
N GLY A 3 -28.11 30.05 7.68
CA GLY A 3 -26.75 30.48 7.99
C GLY A 3 -26.17 29.52 9.02
N LEU A 4 -25.13 28.79 8.62
CA LEU A 4 -24.34 27.95 9.50
C LEU A 4 -23.69 28.89 10.52
N ARG A 5 -24.34 29.08 11.69
CA ARG A 5 -23.69 29.78 12.80
C ARG A 5 -22.54 28.89 13.21
N LEU A 6 -21.35 29.18 12.69
CA LEU A 6 -20.08 28.54 13.02
C LEU A 6 -19.82 28.80 14.51
N SER A 7 -20.41 27.97 15.36
CA SER A 7 -20.08 27.98 16.78
C SER A 7 -18.60 27.63 16.92
N PRO A 8 -17.84 28.25 17.84
CA PRO A 8 -16.45 27.92 18.11
C PRO A 8 -16.12 26.40 18.14
N PRO A 9 -16.96 25.52 18.75
CA PRO A 9 -16.70 24.08 18.71
C PRO A 9 -16.80 23.44 17.33
N ILE A 10 -17.62 23.96 16.41
CA ILE A 10 -17.73 23.44 15.04
C ILE A 10 -16.46 23.78 14.25
N ILE A 11 -15.92 24.99 14.43
CA ILE A 11 -14.66 25.40 13.81
C ILE A 11 -13.52 24.48 14.26
N PHE A 12 -13.41 24.23 15.56
CA PHE A 12 -12.38 23.36 16.11
C PHE A 12 -12.45 21.93 15.52
N ARG A 13 -13.68 21.38 15.40
CA ARG A 13 -13.88 20.06 14.79
C ARG A 13 -13.48 20.03 13.32
N LEU A 14 -13.82 21.07 12.54
CA LEU A 14 -13.43 21.15 11.13
C LEU A 14 -11.91 21.23 10.97
N VAL A 15 -11.24 22.02 11.82
CA VAL A 15 -9.77 22.10 11.83
C VAL A 15 -9.14 20.75 12.20
N ALA A 16 -9.65 20.08 13.24
CA ALA A 16 -9.14 18.77 13.65
C ALA A 16 -9.33 17.72 12.55
N VAL A 17 -10.50 17.66 11.91
CA VAL A 17 -10.75 16.75 10.78
C VAL A 17 -9.82 17.08 9.60
N GLY A 18 -9.64 18.37 9.27
CA GLY A 18 -8.72 18.80 8.22
C GLY A 18 -7.28 18.36 8.48
N LEU A 19 -6.81 18.51 9.73
CA LEU A 19 -5.48 18.06 10.14
C LEU A 19 -5.32 16.54 9.99
N VAL A 20 -6.30 15.76 10.46
CA VAL A 20 -6.29 14.29 10.34
C VAL A 20 -6.23 13.86 8.87
N VAL A 21 -7.03 14.48 8.01
CA VAL A 21 -7.02 14.20 6.56
C VAL A 21 -5.64 14.51 5.96
N LEU A 22 -5.04 15.65 6.30
CA LEU A 22 -3.69 16.02 5.82
C LEU A 22 -2.62 15.01 6.27
N ILE A 23 -2.67 14.57 7.53
CA ILE A 23 -1.75 13.56 8.07
C ILE A 23 -1.88 12.24 7.29
N ILE A 24 -3.11 11.77 7.04
CA ILE A 24 -3.35 10.53 6.28
C ILE A 24 -2.78 10.64 4.86
N VAL A 25 -3.00 11.77 4.18
CA VAL A 25 -2.47 12.00 2.82
C VAL A 25 -0.94 12.02 2.84
N ALA A 26 -0.32 12.75 3.76
CA ALA A 26 1.13 12.83 3.88
C ALA A 26 1.76 11.46 4.15
N ALA A 27 1.20 10.69 5.10
CA ALA A 27 1.64 9.33 5.38
C ALA A 27 1.52 8.42 4.15
N SER A 28 0.41 8.50 3.43
CA SER A 28 0.17 7.71 2.21
C SER A 28 1.21 8.01 1.11
N LEU A 29 1.58 9.28 0.93
CA LEU A 29 2.62 9.68 -0.02
C LEU A 29 4.00 9.22 0.42
N HIS A 30 4.31 9.34 1.72
CA HIS A 30 5.59 8.91 2.27
C HIS A 30 5.79 7.39 2.13
N LEU A 31 4.78 6.57 2.43
CA LEU A 31 4.84 5.12 2.25
C LEU A 31 5.04 4.71 0.79
N ARG A 32 4.40 5.43 -0.16
CA ARG A 32 4.61 5.19 -1.59
C ARG A 32 6.03 5.52 -2.04
N HIS A 33 6.64 6.55 -1.46
CA HIS A 33 8.00 6.95 -1.79
C HIS A 33 9.04 5.96 -1.23
N VAL A 34 8.90 5.57 0.05
CA VAL A 34 9.78 4.60 0.71
C VAL A 34 9.75 3.23 0.01
N SER A 35 8.58 2.80 -0.46
CA SER A 35 8.44 1.55 -1.24
C SER A 35 9.22 1.58 -2.57
N ARG A 36 9.56 2.77 -3.09
CA ARG A 36 10.33 2.93 -4.34
C ARG A 36 11.84 2.97 -4.09
N GLU A 37 12.28 3.41 -2.91
CA GLU A 37 13.70 3.56 -2.58
C GLU A 37 14.32 2.31 -1.95
N MET A 38 13.53 1.45 -1.29
CA MET A 38 14.02 0.16 -0.80
C MET A 38 14.17 -0.85 -1.94
N GLY A 39 15.29 -0.77 -2.66
CA GLY A 39 15.79 -1.84 -3.50
C GLY A 39 16.03 -3.09 -2.66
N VAL A 40 15.15 -4.08 -2.80
CA VAL A 40 15.28 -5.39 -2.13
C VAL A 40 16.62 -6.05 -2.50
N PRO A 41 17.40 -6.55 -1.53
CA PRO A 41 18.60 -7.34 -1.80
C PRO A 41 18.28 -8.57 -2.66
N ASP A 42 19.06 -8.73 -3.73
CA ASP A 42 18.90 -9.78 -4.72
C ASP A 42 19.41 -11.13 -4.22
N LEU A 43 18.50 -12.09 -3.98
CA LEU A 43 18.85 -13.46 -3.57
C LEU A 43 18.28 -14.53 -4.52
N GLY A 44 17.94 -14.23 -5.80
CA GLY A 44 17.36 -15.26 -6.67
C GLY A 44 17.45 -15.04 -8.19
N PRO A 45 17.28 -16.11 -9.00
CA PRO A 45 17.45 -16.06 -10.45
C PRO A 45 16.54 -15.00 -11.09
N SER A 46 17.15 -14.07 -11.81
CA SER A 46 16.58 -12.81 -12.31
C SER A 46 15.27 -13.03 -13.07
N GLY A 47 15.23 -14.02 -13.96
CA GLY A 47 14.03 -14.31 -14.77
C GLY A 47 12.81 -14.81 -13.99
N SER A 48 12.99 -15.32 -12.77
CA SER A 48 11.87 -15.70 -11.89
C SER A 48 11.31 -14.49 -11.11
N ARG A 49 12.19 -13.55 -10.74
CA ARG A 49 11.80 -12.26 -10.14
C ARG A 49 11.05 -11.40 -11.12
N ASP A 50 11.51 -11.32 -12.38
CA ASP A 50 10.85 -10.51 -13.40
C ASP A 50 9.42 -10.98 -13.65
N ARG A 51 9.19 -12.30 -13.75
CA ARG A 51 7.84 -12.86 -13.88
C ARG A 51 6.97 -12.60 -12.64
N LEU A 52 7.54 -12.74 -11.44
CA LEU A 52 6.81 -12.49 -10.20
C LEU A 52 6.45 -11.00 -10.06
N ALA A 53 7.37 -10.09 -10.39
CA ALA A 53 7.16 -8.65 -10.36
C ALA A 53 6.09 -8.21 -11.38
N ILE A 54 6.13 -8.76 -12.60
CA ILE A 54 5.08 -8.52 -13.61
C ILE A 54 3.72 -9.03 -13.12
N GLY A 55 3.67 -10.22 -12.54
CA GLY A 55 2.45 -10.79 -11.97
C GLY A 55 1.88 -9.93 -10.83
N LEU A 56 2.76 -9.46 -9.92
CA LEU A 56 2.37 -8.58 -8.81
C LEU A 56 1.83 -7.24 -9.32
N ALA A 57 2.51 -6.61 -10.29
CA ALA A 57 2.08 -5.35 -10.88
C ALA A 57 0.70 -5.48 -11.55
N ARG A 58 0.45 -6.58 -12.26
CA ARG A 58 -0.86 -6.89 -12.85
C ARG A 58 -1.93 -7.01 -11.76
N CYS A 59 -1.69 -7.78 -10.72
CA CYS A 59 -2.67 -7.99 -9.64
C CYS A 59 -2.95 -6.70 -8.84
N GLN A 60 -1.94 -5.84 -8.66
CA GLN A 60 -2.13 -4.52 -8.04
C GLN A 60 -3.00 -3.59 -8.91
N ALA A 61 -2.81 -3.62 -10.23
CA ALA A 61 -3.60 -2.82 -11.16
C ALA A 61 -5.10 -3.22 -11.19
N LEU A 62 -5.41 -4.48 -10.88
CA LEU A 62 -6.80 -4.96 -10.75
C LEU A 62 -7.51 -4.45 -9.49
N GLY A 63 -6.76 -4.15 -8.42
CA GLY A 63 -7.29 -3.68 -7.14
C GLY A 63 -8.29 -4.69 -6.55
N MET A 64 -9.49 -4.22 -6.19
CA MET A 64 -10.53 -5.10 -5.61
C MET A 64 -10.95 -6.24 -6.54
N LYS A 65 -10.74 -6.13 -7.86
CA LYS A 65 -11.06 -7.20 -8.81
C LYS A 65 -10.11 -8.40 -8.73
N ALA A 66 -8.97 -8.25 -8.07
CA ALA A 66 -8.06 -9.37 -7.83
C ALA A 66 -8.51 -10.24 -6.64
N ASP A 67 -9.50 -9.79 -5.85
CA ASP A 67 -10.04 -10.58 -4.76
C ASP A 67 -10.77 -11.82 -5.31
N GLY A 68 -10.38 -13.00 -4.85
CA GLY A 68 -10.85 -14.29 -5.37
C GLY A 68 -10.30 -14.69 -6.75
N ASP A 69 -9.36 -13.94 -7.33
CA ASP A 69 -8.63 -14.39 -8.53
C ASP A 69 -7.54 -15.41 -8.12
N PRO A 70 -7.64 -16.68 -8.51
CA PRO A 70 -6.73 -17.73 -8.05
C PRO A 70 -5.28 -17.52 -8.54
N ALA A 71 -5.09 -16.83 -9.67
CA ALA A 71 -3.76 -16.49 -10.15
C ALA A 71 -3.12 -15.39 -9.28
N CYS A 72 -3.91 -14.39 -8.87
CA CYS A 72 -3.41 -13.35 -7.97
C CYS A 72 -3.14 -13.85 -6.55
N GLU A 73 -3.98 -14.71 -6.01
CA GLU A 73 -3.76 -15.35 -4.71
C GLU A 73 -2.44 -16.14 -4.69
N THR A 74 -2.16 -16.89 -5.76
CA THR A 74 -0.92 -17.67 -5.90
C THR A 74 0.31 -16.76 -5.93
N ILE A 75 0.26 -15.69 -6.72
CA ILE A 75 1.36 -14.72 -6.86
C ILE A 75 1.64 -14.00 -5.52
N TRP A 76 0.60 -13.61 -4.77
CA TRP A 76 0.78 -13.01 -3.45
C TRP A 76 1.30 -14.00 -2.41
N ALA A 77 0.86 -15.25 -2.45
CA ALA A 77 1.38 -16.29 -1.56
C ALA A 77 2.88 -16.53 -1.81
N GLU A 78 3.30 -16.62 -3.07
CA GLU A 78 4.71 -16.77 -3.44
C GLU A 78 5.54 -15.56 -3.02
N ASN A 79 5.05 -14.34 -3.24
CA ASN A 79 5.73 -13.13 -2.77
C ASN A 79 5.88 -13.13 -1.24
N ARG A 80 4.80 -13.43 -0.50
CA ARG A 80 4.86 -13.50 0.97
C ARG A 80 5.87 -14.52 1.47
N LYS A 81 5.90 -15.72 0.89
CA LYS A 81 6.86 -16.77 1.28
C LYS A 81 8.31 -16.26 1.14
N ARG A 82 8.65 -15.60 0.03
CA ARG A 82 10.02 -15.12 -0.20
C ARG A 82 10.49 -14.08 0.80
N PHE A 83 9.60 -13.20 1.26
CA PHE A 83 9.95 -12.10 2.15
C PHE A 83 9.74 -12.40 3.64
N PHE A 84 8.82 -13.32 3.96
CA PHE A 84 8.42 -13.62 5.34
C PHE A 84 8.79 -15.03 5.79
N ALA A 85 9.49 -15.84 4.98
CA ALA A 85 9.99 -17.14 5.43
C ALA A 85 11.15 -16.96 6.44
N PRO A 86 11.12 -17.67 7.59
CA PRO A 86 12.12 -17.55 8.65
C PRO A 86 13.55 -18.02 8.25
N ASP A 87 13.66 -18.72 7.14
CA ASP A 87 14.89 -19.27 6.56
C ASP A 87 15.77 -18.22 5.88
N ALA A 88 15.27 -17.00 5.63
CA ALA A 88 16.06 -15.87 5.13
C ALA A 88 16.91 -15.18 6.23
N ALA A 89 16.76 -15.58 7.50
CA ALA A 89 17.41 -14.97 8.66
C ALA A 89 18.49 -15.87 9.30
N ARG A 90 18.87 -16.99 8.67
CA ARG A 90 19.93 -17.90 9.13
C ARG A 90 21.13 -17.83 8.20
#